data_AF-A0A5Y2E1H6-F1
#
_entry.id   AF-A0A5Y2E1H6-F1
#
_cell.length_a   1.000
_cell.length_b   1.000
_cell.length_c   1.000
_cell.angle_alpha   90.00
_cell.angle_beta   90.00
_cell.angle_gamma   90.00
#
_symmetry.space_group_name_H-M   'P 1'
#
loop_
_entity.id
_entity.type
_entity.pdbx_description
1 polymer ?
#
loop_
_entity_poly.entity_id
_entity_poly.type
_entity_poly.pdbx_seq_one_letter_code
_entity_poly.pdbx_strand_id
1 'polypeptide(L)' 'VIALMHDTGETTFKRLIEDGTQRYLKALNPNWPEPYIKINGNCSIIGTVIFSGKPRRYKIKA' A
#
# COMPACT_ATOMS: atom_id res chain seq x y z
N VAL A 1 3.90 2.67 -1.25
CA VAL A 1 4.48 1.67 -2.19
C VAL A 1 3.42 0.66 -2.56
N ILE A 2 3.58 -0.03 -3.68
CA ILE A 2 2.85 -1.26 -4.00
C ILE A 2 3.74 -2.43 -3.60
N ALA A 3 3.18 -3.40 -2.88
CA ALA A 3 3.88 -4.61 -2.47
C ALA A 3 3.10 -5.86 -2.89
N LEU A 4 3.81 -6.90 -3.32
CA LEU A 4 3.28 -8.22 -3.62
C LEU A 4 3.56 -9.16 -2.44
N MET A 5 2.52 -9.77 -1.87
CA MET A 5 2.62 -10.79 -0.84
C MET A 5 2.97 -12.14 -1.48
N HIS A 6 3.99 -12.83 -0.97
CA HIS A 6 4.51 -14.06 -1.62
C HIS A 6 3.66 -15.30 -1.34
N ASP A 7 2.99 -15.32 -0.19
CA ASP A 7 2.13 -16.39 0.27
C ASP A 7 0.79 -16.42 -0.48
N THR A 8 0.17 -15.26 -0.67
CA THR A 8 -1.16 -15.15 -1.30
C THR A 8 -1.11 -14.72 -2.76
N GLY A 9 0.00 -14.13 -3.22
CA GLY A 9 0.06 -13.48 -4.53
C GLY A 9 -0.71 -12.16 -4.59
N GLU A 10 -1.27 -11.68 -3.48
CA GLU A 10 -2.03 -10.44 -3.46
C GLU A 10 -1.13 -9.21 -3.51
N THR A 11 -1.55 -8.20 -4.27
CA THR A 11 -0.89 -6.89 -4.29
C THR A 11 -1.60 -5.91 -3.37
N THR A 12 -0.85 -5.21 -2.52
CA THR A 12 -1.39 -4.22 -1.58
C THR A 12 -0.75 -2.84 -1.76
N PHE A 13 -1.53 -1.79 -1.49
CA PHE A 13 -1.04 -0.42 -1.40
C PHE A 13 -0.97 0.03 0.06
N LYS A 14 0.25 0.23 0.56
CA LYS A 14 0.53 0.64 1.94
C LYS A 14 1.69 1.65 1.98
N ARG A 15 1.82 2.37 3.10
CA ARG A 15 2.97 3.25 3.35
C ARG A 15 4.15 2.40 3.81
N LEU A 16 5.32 2.57 3.16
CA LEU A 16 6.57 2.00 3.67
C LEU A 16 7.04 2.85 4.86
N ILE A 17 7.37 2.20 5.97
CA ILE A 17 7.98 2.81 7.16
C ILE A 17 9.32 2.11 7.40
N GLU A 18 10.36 2.90 7.64
CA GLU A 18 11.66 2.41 8.08
C GLU A 18 11.87 2.90 9.52
N ASP A 19 12.13 1.96 10.43
CA ASP A 19 12.38 2.23 11.85
C ASP A 19 13.65 1.48 12.27
N GLY A 20 14.75 2.23 12.37
CA GLY A 20 16.09 1.68 12.54
C GLY A 20 16.45 0.68 11.43
N THR A 21 16.67 -0.58 11.80
CA THR A 21 16.98 -1.68 10.87
C THR A 21 15.75 -2.41 10.35
N GLN A 22 14.55 -2.03 10.80
CA GLN A 22 13.31 -2.74 10.49
C GLN A 22 12.47 -1.96 9.50
N ARG A 23 11.77 -2.70 8.63
CA ARG A 23 10.86 -2.12 7.62
C ARG A 23 9.46 -2.67 7.78
N TYR A 24 8.47 -1.82 7.57
CA TYR A 24 7.05 -2.13 7.74
C TYR A 24 6.20 -1.56 6.60
N LEU A 25 5.11 -2.26 6.28
CA LEU A 25 4.01 -1.73 5.48
C LEU A 25 2.88 -1.29 6.41
N LYS A 26 2.64 0.02 6.49
CA LYS A 26 1.58 0.63 7.29
C LYS A 26 0.32 0.86 6.45
N ALA A 27 -0.82 0.35 6.90
CA ALA A 27 -2.13 0.66 6.33
C ALA A 27 -2.44 2.16 6.46
N LEU A 28 -3.00 2.75 5.41
CA LEU A 28 -3.41 4.15 5.43
C LEU A 28 -4.73 4.37 6.17
N ASN A 29 -5.57 3.33 6.26
CA ASN A 29 -6.79 3.36 7.07
C ASN A 29 -6.44 3.09 8.55
N PRO A 30 -6.67 4.05 9.48
CA PRO A 30 -6.42 3.85 10.91
C PRO A 30 -7.25 2.74 11.53
N ASN A 31 -8.42 2.42 10.97
CA ASN A 31 -9.33 1.40 11.47
C ASN A 31 -9.01 0.00 10.93
N TRP A 32 -7.89 -0.18 10.22
CA TRP A 32 -7.51 -1.48 9.71
C TRP A 32 -7.06 -2.40 10.86
N PRO A 33 -7.57 -3.64 10.97
CA PRO A 33 -7.31 -4.52 12.12
C PRO A 33 -5.82 -4.75 12.40
N GLU A 34 -5.03 -4.99 11.35
CA GLU A 34 -3.57 -5.15 11.42
C GLU A 34 -2.87 -4.04 10.63
N PRO A 35 -2.66 -2.87 11.25
CA PRO A 35 -2.21 -1.69 10.53
C PRO A 35 -0.72 -1.76 10.14
N TYR A 36 0.06 -2.66 10.71
CA TYR A 36 1.48 -2.82 10.39
C TYR A 36 1.78 -4.26 9.98
N ILE A 37 2.41 -4.42 8.82
CA ILE A 37 2.94 -5.70 8.36
C ILE A 37 4.46 -5.56 8.33
N LYS A 38 5.17 -6.41 9.07
CA LYS A 38 6.64 -6.43 9.05
C LYS A 38 7.14 -7.00 7.73
N ILE A 39 8.15 -6.35 7.13
CA ILE A 39 8.83 -6.85 5.94
C ILE A 39 9.99 -7.74 6.43
N ASN A 40 9.79 -9.05 6.34
CA ASN A 40 10.75 -10.07 6.77
C ASN A 40 11.02 -11.13 5.68
N GLY A 41 10.83 -10.75 4.41
CA GLY A 41 10.90 -11.66 3.27
C GLY A 41 9.55 -12.23 2.82
N ASN A 42 8.45 -11.87 3.50
CA ASN A 42 7.08 -12.24 3.14
C ASN A 42 6.48 -11.47 1.95
N CYS A 43 7.12 -10.38 1.51
CA CYS A 43 6.64 -9.57 0.41
C CYS A 43 7.78 -8.88 -0.35
N SER A 44 7.49 -8.46 -1.58
CA SER A 44 8.38 -7.63 -2.41
C SER A 44 7.74 -6.31 -2.75
N ILE A 45 8.50 -5.22 -2.66
CA ILE A 45 8.07 -3.91 -3.16
C ILE A 45 8.21 -3.93 -4.69
N ILE A 46 7.09 -3.74 -5.38
CA ILE A 46 7.02 -3.81 -6.85
C ILE A 46 6.83 -2.44 -7.51
N GLY A 47 6.56 -1.39 -6.72
CA GLY A 47 6.39 -0.05 -7.27
C GLY A 47 6.27 1.07 -6.24
N THR A 48 6.56 2.29 -6.70
CA THR A 48 6.42 3.52 -5.93
C THR A 48 5.24 4.32 -6.45
N VAL A 49 4.39 4.80 -5.55
CA VAL A 49 3.23 5.62 -5.92
C VAL A 49 3.68 7.08 -5.95
N ILE A 50 3.56 7.71 -7.12
CA ILE A 50 4.01 9.09 -7.38
C ILE A 50 2.85 10.09 -7.55
N PHE A 51 1.62 9.62 -7.74
CA PHE A 51 0.45 10.47 -7.96
C PHE A 51 -0.82 9.84 -7.37
N SER A 52 -1.71 10.69 -6.86
CA SER A 52 -3.07 10.34 -6.47
C SER A 52 -3.99 11.45 -6.95
N GLY A 53 -4.98 11.11 -7.76
CA GLY A 53 -5.92 12.06 -8.34
C GLY A 53 -7.32 11.46 -8.39
N LYS A 54 -8.33 12.35 -8.33
CA LYS A 54 -9.72 11.95 -8.54
C LYS A 54 -10.12 12.33 -9.97
N PRO A 55 -10.64 11.39 -10.79
CA PRO A 55 -11.12 11.75 -12.12
C PRO A 55 -12.26 12.75 -11.98
N ARG A 56 -12.28 13.78 -12.83
CA ARG A 56 -13.43 14.69 -12.89
C ARG A 56 -14.64 13.90 -13.39
N ARG A 57 -15.70 13.86 -12.60
CA ARG A 57 -16.96 13.25 -13.02
C ARG A 57 -17.58 14.14 -14.10
N TYR A 58 -17.54 13.70 -15.36
CA TYR A 58 -18.27 14.37 -16.42
C TYR A 58 -19.76 14.11 -16.18
N LYS A 59 -20.51 15.16 -15.82
CA LYS A 59 -21.97 15.09 -15.83
C LYS A 59 -22.39 15.24 -17.29
N ILE A 60 -22.92 14.18 -17.88
CA ILE A 60 -23.68 14.29 -19.12
C ILE A 60 -24.89 15.17 -18.77
N LYS A 61 -24.97 16.36 -19.37
CA LYS A 61 -26.21 17.14 -19.33
C LYS A 61 -27.19 16.43 -20.26
N ALA A 62 -28.26 15.90 -19.68
CA ALA A 62 -29.45 15.53 -20.44
C ALA A 62 -30.10 16.80 -21.02
#